data_AF-A0A4R4P772-F1
#
_entry.id   AF-A0A4R4P772-F1
#
_cell.length_a   1.000
_cell.length_b   1.000
_cell.length_c   1.000
_cell.angle_alpha   90.00
_cell.angle_beta   90.00
_cell.angle_gamma   90.00
#
_symmetry.space_group_name_H-M   'P 1'
#
loop_
_entity.id
_entity.type
_entity.pdbx_description
1 polymer ?
#
loop_
_entity_poly.entity_id
_entity_poly.type
_entity_poly.pdbx_seq_one_letter_code
_entity_poly.pdbx_strand_id
1 'polypeptide(L)'
;MHGTELQAGHGPQAARDAGIAFVHQDLGLVEDLSVVDNIALHIGFQRRRGLIDGRSTSAVVARVLAELRDGCRFPALSGAAEDG
;
A
#
# COMPACT_ATOMS: atom_id res chain seq x y z
N MET A 1 -13.65 -28.57 -8.82
CA MET A 1 -12.36 -27.88 -8.69
C MET A 1 -11.70 -28.35 -7.41
N HIS A 2 -10.67 -29.21 -7.51
CA HIS A 2 -9.87 -29.60 -6.36
C HIS A 2 -8.64 -28.70 -6.34
N GLY A 3 -8.60 -27.74 -5.41
CA GLY A 3 -7.41 -26.93 -5.18
C GLY A 3 -6.42 -27.68 -4.31
N THR A 4 -5.14 -27.67 -4.68
CA THR A 4 -4.05 -28.08 -3.79
C THR A 4 -3.65 -26.92 -2.90
N GLU A 5 -3.47 -27.18 -1.61
CA GLU A 5 -3.03 -26.19 -0.63
C GLU A 5 -1.61 -25.71 -0.95
N LEU A 6 -1.41 -24.39 -0.99
CA LEU A 6 -0.09 -23.80 -1.18
C LEU A 6 0.75 -24.03 0.08
N GLN A 7 1.95 -24.59 -0.10
CA GLN A 7 2.90 -24.90 0.98
C GLN A 7 3.15 -23.67 1.87
N ALA A 8 3.42 -23.89 3.16
CA ALA A 8 3.53 -22.87 4.21
C ALA A 8 4.54 -21.72 3.95
N GLY A 9 5.43 -21.86 2.96
CA GLY A 9 6.33 -20.79 2.49
C GLY A 9 5.64 -19.67 1.68
N HIS A 10 4.39 -19.85 1.27
CA HIS A 10 3.62 -18.88 0.45
C HIS A 10 2.69 -17.98 1.29
N GLY A 11 3.08 -17.68 2.53
CA GLY A 11 2.31 -16.81 3.42
C GLY A 11 2.32 -15.33 3.00
N PRO A 12 1.44 -14.49 3.58
CA PRO A 12 1.35 -13.06 3.25
C PRO A 12 2.66 -12.29 3.36
N GLN A 13 3.54 -12.69 4.27
CA GLN A 13 4.87 -12.10 4.43
C GLN A 13 5.75 -12.35 3.19
N ALA A 14 5.81 -13.59 2.71
CA ALA A 14 6.60 -13.97 1.53
C ALA A 14 6.10 -13.27 0.26
N ALA A 15 4.79 -13.09 0.12
CA ALA A 15 4.22 -12.30 -0.98
C ALA A 15 4.69 -10.84 -0.94
N ARG A 16 4.70 -10.22 0.25
CA ARG A 16 5.18 -8.83 0.43
C ARG A 16 6.67 -8.70 0.12
N ASP A 17 7.48 -9.65 0.60
CA ASP A 17 8.92 -9.67 0.35
C ASP A 17 9.23 -9.85 -1.15
N ALA A 18 8.37 -10.59 -1.87
CA ALA A 18 8.42 -10.72 -3.33
C ALA A 18 7.88 -9.50 -4.10
N GLY A 19 7.44 -8.44 -3.41
CA GLY A 19 6.87 -7.24 -4.03
C GLY A 19 5.42 -7.38 -4.51
N ILE A 20 4.72 -8.42 -4.08
CA ILE A 20 3.29 -8.62 -4.37
C ILE A 20 2.46 -7.86 -3.33
N ALA A 21 1.60 -6.97 -3.81
CA ALA A 21 0.66 -6.23 -2.98
C ALA A 21 -0.78 -6.68 -3.27
N PHE A 22 -1.61 -6.73 -2.23
CA PHE A 22 -3.03 -7.02 -2.37
C PHE A 22 -3.82 -5.73 -2.64
N VAL A 23 -4.71 -5.75 -3.62
CA VAL A 23 -5.67 -4.68 -3.90
C VAL A 23 -7.07 -5.27 -3.79
N HIS A 24 -7.89 -4.72 -2.90
CA HIS A 24 -9.28 -5.12 -2.76
C HIS A 24 -10.08 -4.70 -4.01
N GLN A 25 -10.92 -5.61 -4.54
CA GLN A 25 -11.75 -5.35 -5.73
C GLN A 25 -12.77 -4.22 -5.49
N ASP A 26 -13.29 -4.16 -4.27
CA ASP A 26 -14.02 -3.00 -3.76
C ASP A 26 -13.03 -2.06 -3.04
N LEU A 27 -13.16 -0.76 -3.28
CA LEU A 27 -12.31 0.25 -2.66
C LEU A 27 -12.50 0.19 -1.14
N GLY A 28 -11.44 -0.17 -0.39
CA GLY A 28 -11.42 -0.23 1.07
C GLY A 28 -11.41 1.15 1.74
N LEU A 29 -12.30 2.05 1.31
CA LEU A 29 -12.43 3.42 1.82
C LEU A 29 -13.32 3.44 3.06
N VAL A 30 -13.02 4.38 3.95
CA VAL A 30 -13.93 4.79 5.02
C VAL A 30 -14.70 6.00 4.50
N GLU A 31 -16.00 5.83 4.27
CA GLU A 31 -16.85 6.84 3.62
C GLU A 31 -16.92 8.17 4.39
N ASP A 32 -16.86 8.10 5.72
CA ASP A 32 -16.92 9.27 6.60
C ASP A 32 -15.60 10.08 6.65
N LEU A 33 -14.53 9.56 6.02
CA LEU A 33 -13.21 10.19 6.04
C LEU A 33 -12.92 10.94 4.74
N SER A 34 -12.17 12.03 4.87
CA SER A 34 -11.67 12.75 3.70
C SER A 34 -10.72 11.87 2.88
N VAL A 35 -10.47 12.25 1.62
CA VAL A 35 -9.43 11.59 0.79
C VAL A 35 -8.06 11.63 1.46
N VAL A 36 -7.73 12.75 2.12
CA VAL A 36 -6.46 12.91 2.85
C VAL A 36 -6.37 11.90 3.98
N ASP A 37 -7.44 11.74 4.75
CA ASP A 37 -7.44 10.84 5.91
C ASP A 37 -7.44 9.37 5.47
N ASN A 38 -8.19 9.02 4.42
CA ASN A 38 -8.17 7.68 3.83
C ASN A 38 -6.77 7.28 3.37
N ILE A 39 -6.02 8.20 2.75
CA ILE A 39 -4.63 7.93 2.35
C ILE A 39 -3.71 7.88 3.58
N ALA A 40 -3.89 8.80 4.54
CA ALA A 40 -3.09 8.87 5.76
C ALA A 40 -3.27 7.66 6.69
N LEU A 41 -4.40 6.95 6.62
CA LEU A 41 -4.56 5.66 7.30
C LEU A 41 -3.52 4.62 6.86
N HIS A 42 -3.06 4.69 5.61
CA HIS A 42 -2.07 3.76 5.06
C HIS A 42 -0.64 4.27 5.20
N ILE A 43 -0.39 5.55 4.91
CA ILE A 43 0.98 6.13 4.90
C ILE A 43 1.37 6.82 6.22
N GLY A 44 0.43 6.99 7.14
CA GLY A 44 0.61 7.63 8.44
C GLY A 44 0.22 9.12 8.48
N PHE A 45 -0.30 9.55 9.64
CA PHE A 45 -0.59 10.96 9.92
C PHE A 45 0.65 11.73 10.36
N GLN A 46 0.80 12.96 9.87
CA GLN A 46 1.80 13.87 10.39
C GLN A 46 1.38 14.37 11.77
N ARG A 47 2.36 14.51 12.68
CA ARG A 47 2.10 14.95 14.05
C ARG A 47 2.98 16.14 14.42
N ARG A 48 2.41 17.08 15.16
CA ARG A 48 3.13 18.22 15.75
C ARG A 48 2.76 18.33 17.21
N ARG A 49 3.76 18.23 18.08
CA ARG A 49 3.59 18.23 19.56
C ARG A 49 2.59 17.16 20.04
N GLY A 50 2.62 15.98 19.40
CA GLY A 50 1.75 14.84 19.72
C GLY A 50 0.35 14.88 19.09
N LEU A 51 -0.08 16.01 18.53
CA LEU A 51 -1.38 16.14 17.87
C LEU A 51 -1.25 15.94 16.36
N ILE A 52 -2.33 15.47 15.72
CA ILE A 52 -2.39 15.37 14.26
C ILE A 52 -2.27 16.76 13.65
N ASP A 53 -1.32 16.92 12.73
CA ASP A 53 -1.16 18.13 11.94
C ASP A 53 -1.76 17.90 10.56
N GLY A 54 -3.01 18.31 10.40
CA GLY A 54 -3.74 18.13 9.13
C GLY A 54 -3.08 18.87 7.96
N ARG A 55 -2.48 20.05 8.20
CA ARG A 55 -1.82 20.82 7.13
C ARG A 55 -0.58 20.11 6.61
N SER A 56 0.25 19.60 7.51
CA SER A 56 1.42 18.80 7.14
C SER A 56 1.01 17.49 6.47
N THR A 57 -0.03 16.82 6.98
CA THR A 57 -0.57 15.59 6.39
C THR A 57 -1.06 15.81 4.96
N SER A 58 -1.84 16.87 4.71
CA SER A 58 -2.29 17.22 3.36
C SER A 58 -1.13 17.51 2.40
N ALA A 59 -0.06 18.15 2.87
CA ALA A 59 1.12 18.41 2.04
C ALA A 59 1.83 17.12 1.62
N VAL A 60 1.94 16.14 2.54
CA VAL A 60 2.50 14.81 2.23
C VAL A 60 1.61 14.06 1.25
N VAL A 61 0.29 14.02 1.48
CA VAL A 61 -0.65 13.36 0.58
C VAL A 61 -0.62 13.98 -0.82
N ALA A 62 -0.55 15.31 -0.93
CA ALA A 62 -0.46 15.99 -2.21
C ALA A 62 0.79 15.57 -3.00
N ARG A 63 1.94 15.39 -2.32
CA ARG A 63 3.17 14.89 -2.94
C ARG A 63 3.00 13.47 -3.47
N VAL A 64 2.43 12.56 -2.68
CA VAL A 64 2.19 11.17 -3.11
C VAL A 64 1.25 11.11 -4.32
N LEU A 65 0.19 11.93 -4.33
CA LEU A 65 -0.72 12.01 -5.47
C LEU A 65 -0.06 12.62 -6.72
N ALA A 66 0.92 13.51 -6.56
CA ALA A 66 1.70 14.03 -7.68
C ALA A 66 2.55 12.92 -8.32
N GLU A 67 3.21 12.08 -7.52
CA GLU A 67 3.99 10.93 -8.03
C GLU A 67 3.11 9.95 -8.85
N LEU A 68 1.85 9.77 -8.44
CA LEU A 68 0.88 8.97 -9.22
C LEU A 68 0.48 9.63 -10.54
N ARG A 69 0.31 10.96 -10.57
CA ARG A 69 -0.02 11.71 -11.79
C ARG A 69 1.09 11.66 -12.82
N ASP A 70 2.34 11.70 -12.36
CA ASP A 70 3.53 11.70 -13.21
C ASP A 70 3.90 10.30 -13.75
N GLY A 71 3.17 9.27 -13.30
CA GLY A 71 3.30 7.88 -13.72
C GLY A 71 4.15 7.06 -12.73
N CYS A 72 3.52 6.07 -12.09
CA CYS A 72 4.25 5.15 -11.22
C CYS A 72 5.05 4.13 -12.05
N ARG A 73 6.37 4.12 -11.86
CA ARG A 73 7.24 3.04 -12.33
C ARG A 73 7.35 2.00 -11.24
N PHE A 74 6.73 0.84 -11.45
CA PHE A 74 6.95 -0.29 -10.55
C PHE A 74 8.39 -0.78 -10.72
N PRO A 75 9.16 -0.97 -9.63
CA PRO A 75 10.41 -1.69 -9.73
C PRO A 75 10.12 -3.07 -10.34
N ALA A 76 10.96 -3.51 -11.28
CA ALA A 76 10.84 -4.86 -11.81
C ALA A 76 10.90 -5.84 -10.64
N LEU A 77 9.92 -6.75 -10.58
CA LEU A 77 9.91 -7.83 -9.58
C LEU A 77 11.20 -8.63 -9.79
N SER A 78 12.21 -8.37 -8.96
CA SER A 78 13.52 -8.99 -9.10
C SER A 78 13.46 -10.40 -8.55
N GLY A 79 13.38 -11.38 -9.46
CA GLY A 79 13.79 -12.76 -9.22
C GLY A 79 12.99 -13.53 -8.18
N ALA A 80 11.85 -14.09 -8.58
CA ALA A 80 11.53 -15.43 -8.12
C ALA A 80 12.45 -16.38 -8.91
N ALA A 81 13.61 -16.69 -8.35
CA ALA A 81 14.44 -17.76 -8.86
C ALA A 81 13.60 -19.03 -8.89
N GLU A 82 13.50 -19.63 -10.07
CA GLU A 82 13.03 -20.98 -10.23
C GLU A 82 14.04 -21.90 -9.54
N ASP A 83 13.73 -22.31 -8.31
CA ASP A 83 14.35 -23.49 -7.70
C ASP A 83 13.59 -24.72 -8.21
N GLY A 84 14.35 -25.63 -8.83
CA GLY A 84 13.86 -26.86 -9.45
C GLY A 84 13.57 -28.01 -8.49
#